data_AF-G6YPS1-F1
#
_entry.id   AF-G6YPS1-F1
#
_cell.length_a   1.000
_cell.length_b   1.000
_cell.length_c   1.000
_cell.angle_alpha   90.00
_cell.angle_beta   90.00
_cell.angle_gamma   90.00
#
_symmetry.space_group_name_H-M   'P 1'
#
loop_
_entity.id
_entity.type
_entity.pdbx_description
1 polymer ?
#
loop_
_entity_poly.entity_id
_entity_poly.type
_entity_poly.pdbx_seq_one_letter_code
_entity_poly.pdbx_strand_id
1 'polypeptide(L)'
;MAGNQLFERQLRHFSPHTYNALTKLVMAMAAVTKNTGKKTLFGRDKGQESYSKFLEALKVSLQAMILDRLIQESTSSEEAVSILVGKLKEFELAHPNWQDAYAFSGYFFKENQADAVVVTERLRGTP
;
A
#
# COMPACT_ATOMS: atom_id res chain seq x y z
N MET A 1 -12.97 16.59 -4.22
CA MET A 1 -14.22 15.81 -4.02
C MET A 1 -14.27 15.41 -2.56
N ALA A 2 -15.42 15.49 -1.90
CA ALA A 2 -15.56 15.00 -0.53
C ALA A 2 -15.50 13.46 -0.55
N GLY A 3 -14.69 12.87 0.32
CA GLY A 3 -14.60 11.43 0.48
C GLY A 3 -15.90 10.82 1.00
N ASN A 4 -16.14 9.55 0.68
CA ASN A 4 -17.34 8.87 1.13
C ASN A 4 -17.20 8.43 2.60
N GLN A 5 -17.90 9.13 3.49
CA GLN A 5 -17.88 8.88 4.94
C GLN A 5 -18.32 7.46 5.33
N LEU A 6 -19.12 6.78 4.51
CA LEU A 6 -19.54 5.41 4.76
C LEU A 6 -18.34 4.45 4.71
N PHE A 7 -17.56 4.52 3.63
CA PHE A 7 -16.37 3.67 3.45
C PHE A 7 -15.31 3.97 4.51
N GLU A 8 -15.14 5.26 4.86
CA GLU A 8 -14.23 5.64 5.94
C GLU A 8 -14.63 5.00 7.28
N ARG A 9 -15.92 5.07 7.64
CA ARG A 9 -16.42 4.48 8.89
C ARG A 9 -16.30 2.95 8.87
N GLN A 10 -16.64 2.31 7.76
CA GLN A 10 -16.54 0.86 7.62
C GLN A 10 -15.10 0.38 7.80
N LEU A 11 -14.14 0.97 7.09
CA LEU A 11 -12.73 0.61 7.22
C LEU A 11 -12.21 0.86 8.65
N ARG A 12 -12.52 2.01 9.26
CA ARG A 12 -12.10 2.32 10.62
C ARG A 12 -12.70 1.39 11.68
N HIS A 13 -13.92 0.89 11.46
CA HIS A 13 -14.61 0.07 12.45
C HIS A 13 -14.28 -1.42 12.32
N PHE A 14 -14.26 -1.95 11.09
CA PHE A 14 -14.07 -3.38 10.84
C PHE A 14 -12.61 -3.78 10.59
N SER A 15 -11.76 -2.83 10.20
CA SER A 15 -10.34 -3.10 9.90
C SER A 15 -9.45 -1.95 10.36
N PRO A 16 -9.45 -1.62 11.67
CA PRO A 16 -8.76 -0.44 12.21
C PRO A 16 -7.24 -0.48 12.01
N HIS A 17 -6.61 -1.66 12.11
CA HIS A 17 -5.16 -1.78 11.91
C HIS A 17 -4.81 -1.52 10.44
N THR A 18 -5.57 -2.13 9.53
CA THR A 18 -5.44 -2.01 8.08
C THR A 18 -5.66 -0.57 7.65
N TYR A 19 -6.71 0.09 8.15
CA TYR A 19 -6.99 1.50 7.81
C TYR A 19 -5.81 2.43 8.16
N ASN A 20 -5.24 2.26 9.35
CA ASN A 20 -4.08 3.04 9.79
C ASN A 20 -2.83 2.75 8.96
N ALA A 21 -2.62 1.49 8.58
CA ALA A 21 -1.50 1.09 7.73
C ALA A 21 -1.66 1.60 6.29
N LEU A 22 -2.86 1.51 5.71
CA LEU A 22 -3.18 2.03 4.38
C LEU A 22 -2.94 3.54 4.27
N THR A 23 -3.25 4.29 5.32
CA THR A 23 -2.95 5.73 5.37
C THR A 23 -1.44 5.99 5.16
N LYS A 24 -0.59 5.18 5.82
CA LYS A 24 0.87 5.27 5.66
C LYS A 24 1.34 4.75 4.30
N LEU A 25 0.74 3.67 3.80
CA LEU A 25 1.04 3.10 2.49
C LEU A 25 0.77 4.11 1.37
N VAL A 26 -0.38 4.76 1.39
CA VAL A 26 -0.76 5.79 0.41
C VAL A 26 0.23 6.96 0.41
N MET A 27 0.63 7.45 1.59
CA MET A 27 1.66 8.49 1.69
C MET A 27 3.01 8.03 1.11
N ALA A 28 3.40 6.77 1.36
CA ALA A 28 4.64 6.22 0.83
C ALA A 28 4.60 6.04 -0.70
N MET A 29 3.48 5.58 -1.25
CA MET A 29 3.26 5.47 -2.70
C MET A 29 3.36 6.84 -3.39
N ALA A 30 2.68 7.86 -2.86
CA ALA A 30 2.81 9.23 -3.39
C ALA A 30 4.26 9.74 -3.33
N ALA A 31 5.00 9.39 -2.27
CA ALA A 31 6.40 9.78 -2.14
C ALA A 31 7.30 9.14 -3.20
N VAL A 32 7.03 7.88 -3.61
CA VAL A 32 7.75 7.23 -4.72
C VAL A 32 7.55 8.04 -6.00
N THR A 33 6.31 8.27 -6.41
CA THR A 33 5.98 9.07 -7.62
C THR A 33 6.66 10.44 -7.59
N LYS A 34 6.62 11.13 -6.44
CA LYS A 34 7.21 12.45 -6.27
C LYS A 34 8.73 12.46 -6.36
N ASN A 35 9.41 11.41 -5.93
CA ASN A 35 10.86 11.38 -5.77
C ASN A 35 11.60 10.58 -6.85
N THR A 36 10.90 9.94 -7.78
CA THR A 36 11.49 9.31 -8.96
C THR A 36 12.43 10.29 -9.69
N GLY A 37 13.68 9.86 -9.92
CA GLY A 37 14.71 10.65 -10.60
C GLY A 37 15.31 11.80 -9.79
N LYS A 38 14.94 11.99 -8.51
CA LYS A 38 15.44 13.09 -7.67
C LYS A 38 16.58 12.64 -6.76
N LYS A 39 17.47 13.57 -6.42
CA LYS A 39 18.54 13.39 -5.44
C LYS A 39 18.34 14.23 -4.18
N THR A 40 18.98 13.84 -3.09
CA THR A 40 19.14 14.64 -1.88
C THR A 40 20.19 15.74 -2.10
N LEU A 41 20.24 16.71 -1.19
CA LEU A 41 21.25 17.77 -1.23
C LEU A 41 22.69 17.21 -1.12
N PHE A 42 22.84 15.99 -0.63
CA PHE A 42 24.11 15.25 -0.55
C PHE A 42 24.25 14.17 -1.64
N GLY A 43 23.50 14.27 -2.74
CA GLY A 43 23.65 13.42 -3.91
C GLY A 43 23.07 12.00 -3.82
N ARG A 44 22.51 11.58 -2.66
CA ARG A 44 21.83 10.28 -2.51
C ARG A 44 20.55 10.21 -3.34
N ASP A 45 20.24 9.02 -3.86
CA ASP A 45 19.02 8.76 -4.65
C ASP A 45 17.77 8.79 -3.75
N LYS A 46 16.89 9.79 -3.93
CA LYS A 46 15.64 9.89 -3.18
C LYS A 46 14.59 8.90 -3.65
N GLY A 47 14.65 8.46 -4.90
CA GLY A 47 13.76 7.44 -5.45
C GLY A 47 13.97 6.11 -4.74
N GLN A 48 15.23 5.69 -4.59
CA GLN A 48 15.57 4.47 -3.83
C GLN A 48 15.07 4.56 -2.38
N GLU A 49 15.34 5.67 -1.68
CA GLU A 49 14.90 5.84 -0.29
C GLU A 49 13.36 5.79 -0.17
N SER A 50 12.64 6.47 -1.07
CA SER A 50 11.18 6.44 -1.11
C SER A 50 10.63 5.04 -1.41
N TYR A 51 11.26 4.30 -2.31
CA TYR A 51 10.86 2.93 -2.64
C TYR A 51 11.07 1.98 -1.45
N SER A 52 12.18 2.09 -0.72
CA SER A 52 12.39 1.32 0.51
C SER A 52 11.32 1.61 1.57
N LYS A 53 10.92 2.88 1.74
CA LYS A 53 9.82 3.25 2.66
C LYS A 53 8.48 2.70 2.20
N PHE A 54 8.24 2.66 0.89
CA PHE A 54 7.06 1.99 0.33
C PHE A 54 7.03 0.50 0.66
N LEU A 55 8.14 -0.23 0.47
CA LEU A 55 8.21 -1.66 0.80
C LEU A 55 7.96 -1.92 2.29
N GLU A 56 8.49 -1.09 3.18
CA GLU A 56 8.24 -1.21 4.61
C GLU A 56 6.76 -0.93 4.94
N ALA A 57 6.17 0.11 4.36
CA ALA A 57 4.75 0.41 4.54
C ALA A 57 3.85 -0.71 3.99
N LEU A 58 4.24 -1.35 2.88
CA LEU A 58 3.54 -2.49 2.30
C LEU A 58 3.60 -3.69 3.25
N LYS A 59 4.78 -4.02 3.78
CA LYS A 59 4.95 -5.08 4.77
C LYS A 59 4.06 -4.87 6.00
N VAL A 60 4.09 -3.67 6.57
CA VAL A 60 3.25 -3.32 7.73
C VAL A 60 1.76 -3.41 7.39
N SER A 61 1.37 -3.05 6.16
CA SER A 61 -0.03 -3.17 5.71
C SER A 61 -0.48 -4.63 5.62
N LEU A 62 0.36 -5.51 5.09
CA LEU A 62 0.08 -6.95 5.04
C LEU A 62 -0.05 -7.54 6.45
N GLN A 63 0.83 -7.16 7.38
CA GLN A 63 0.73 -7.57 8.78
C GLN A 63 -0.54 -7.05 9.46
N ALA A 64 -0.91 -5.80 9.19
CA ALA A 64 -2.15 -5.21 9.71
C ALA A 64 -3.40 -5.93 9.18
N MET A 65 -3.39 -6.37 7.92
CA MET A 65 -4.46 -7.19 7.34
C MET A 65 -4.57 -8.56 8.02
N ILE A 66 -3.47 -9.13 8.50
CA ILE A 66 -3.49 -10.36 9.30
C ILE A 66 -4.12 -10.09 10.68
N LEU A 67 -3.75 -8.99 11.35
CA LEU A 67 -4.32 -8.59 12.64
C LEU A 67 -5.84 -8.37 12.55
N ASP A 68 -6.31 -7.76 11.47
CA ASP A 68 -7.74 -7.57 11.19
C ASP A 68 -8.42 -8.81 10.58
N ARG A 69 -7.70 -9.94 10.43
CA ARG A 69 -8.18 -11.20 9.85
C ARG A 69 -8.73 -11.10 8.43
N LEU A 70 -8.27 -10.12 7.66
CA LEU A 70 -8.58 -9.99 6.24
C LEU A 70 -7.82 -11.04 5.40
N ILE A 71 -6.64 -11.43 5.88
CA ILE A 71 -5.82 -12.51 5.33
C ILE A 71 -5.21 -13.31 6.48
N GLN A 72 -4.69 -14.50 6.19
CA GLN A 72 -3.95 -15.34 7.13
C GLN A 72 -2.48 -15.45 6.69
N GLU A 73 -1.61 -15.97 7.56
CA GLU A 73 -0.20 -16.25 7.20
C GLU A 73 -0.12 -17.23 6.02
N SER A 74 -1.02 -18.22 5.97
CA SER A 74 -1.13 -19.21 4.91
C SER A 74 -1.80 -18.72 3.63
N THR A 75 -2.37 -17.50 3.62
CA THR A 75 -2.95 -16.91 2.41
C THR A 75 -1.86 -16.74 1.36
N SER A 76 -2.13 -17.13 0.11
CA SER A 76 -1.14 -16.98 -0.96
C SER A 76 -0.84 -15.51 -1.24
N SER A 77 0.35 -15.23 -1.78
CA SER A 77 0.75 -13.85 -2.09
C SER A 77 -0.16 -13.21 -3.14
N GLU A 78 -0.64 -13.98 -4.12
CA GLU A 78 -1.60 -13.52 -5.13
C GLU A 78 -2.92 -13.09 -4.50
N GLU A 79 -3.46 -13.92 -3.60
CA GLU A 79 -4.71 -13.61 -2.91
C GLU A 79 -4.54 -12.42 -1.96
N ALA A 80 -3.41 -12.35 -1.24
CA ALA A 80 -3.09 -11.22 -0.38
C ALA A 80 -3.00 -9.90 -1.16
N VAL A 81 -2.36 -9.90 -2.33
CA VAL A 81 -2.31 -8.73 -3.23
C VAL A 81 -3.71 -8.35 -3.69
N SER A 82 -4.52 -9.32 -4.10
CA SER A 82 -5.90 -9.07 -4.54
C SER A 82 -6.74 -8.39 -3.46
N ILE A 83 -6.68 -8.90 -2.22
CA ILE A 83 -7.43 -8.36 -1.08
C ILE A 83 -6.89 -6.97 -0.70
N LEU A 84 -5.58 -6.76 -0.71
CA LEU A 84 -4.97 -5.45 -0.46
C LEU A 84 -5.44 -4.41 -1.49
N VAL A 85 -5.46 -4.76 -2.77
CA VAL A 85 -5.96 -3.88 -3.85
C VAL A 85 -7.44 -3.57 -3.65
N GLY A 86 -8.25 -4.55 -3.23
CA GLY A 86 -9.64 -4.32 -2.84
C GLY A 86 -9.77 -3.28 -1.73
N LYS A 87 -8.97 -3.40 -0.67
CA LYS A 87 -8.97 -2.45 0.45
C LYS A 87 -8.43 -1.07 0.07
N LEU A 88 -7.45 -1.00 -0.83
CA LEU A 88 -6.97 0.27 -1.39
C LEU A 88 -8.06 0.98 -2.20
N LYS A 89 -8.90 0.26 -2.95
CA LYS A 89 -10.05 0.85 -3.66
C LYS A 89 -11.11 1.37 -2.69
N GLU A 90 -11.45 0.62 -1.64
CA GLU A 90 -12.34 1.12 -0.58
C GLU A 90 -11.77 2.39 0.07
N PHE A 91 -10.45 2.41 0.32
CA PHE A 91 -9.76 3.56 0.89
C PHE A 91 -9.75 4.76 -0.07
N GLU A 92 -9.58 4.55 -1.37
CA GLU A 92 -9.68 5.59 -2.40
C GLU A 92 -11.05 6.26 -2.43
N LEU A 93 -12.12 5.46 -2.34
CA LEU A 93 -13.49 5.99 -2.25
C LEU A 93 -13.70 6.84 -0.99
N ALA A 94 -13.04 6.48 0.11
CA ALA A 94 -13.05 7.24 1.35
C ALA A 94 -12.14 8.49 1.31
N HIS A 95 -11.02 8.46 0.60
CA HIS A 95 -9.96 9.49 0.62
C HIS A 95 -9.43 9.82 -0.79
N PRO A 96 -10.24 10.38 -1.71
CA PRO A 96 -9.92 10.46 -3.14
C PRO A 96 -8.78 11.44 -3.51
N ASN A 97 -8.23 12.18 -2.54
CA ASN A 97 -7.28 13.27 -2.81
C ASN A 97 -5.84 12.79 -3.03
N TRP A 98 -5.55 11.49 -2.94
CA TRP A 98 -4.20 10.91 -3.09
C TRP A 98 -3.93 10.37 -4.50
N GLN A 99 -4.20 11.16 -5.54
CA GLN A 99 -4.14 10.71 -6.95
C GLN A 99 -2.79 10.10 -7.34
N ASP A 100 -1.67 10.70 -6.94
CA ASP A 100 -0.32 10.20 -7.22
C ASP A 100 -0.08 8.79 -6.63
N ALA A 101 -0.69 8.51 -5.47
CA ALA A 101 -0.60 7.22 -4.81
C ALA A 101 -1.43 6.17 -5.54
N TYR A 102 -2.65 6.51 -5.96
CA TYR A 102 -3.53 5.58 -6.67
C TYR A 102 -3.02 5.28 -8.08
N ALA A 103 -2.42 6.26 -8.76
CA ALA A 103 -1.71 6.03 -10.02
C ALA A 103 -0.54 5.04 -9.83
N PHE A 104 0.28 5.23 -8.79
CA PHE A 104 1.36 4.29 -8.47
C PHE A 104 0.82 2.90 -8.11
N SER A 105 -0.26 2.82 -7.33
CA SER A 105 -0.93 1.57 -7.00
C SER A 105 -1.41 0.84 -8.26
N GLY A 106 -2.00 1.56 -9.22
CA GLY A 106 -2.41 1.00 -10.50
C GLY A 106 -1.24 0.42 -11.28
N TYR A 107 -0.16 1.19 -11.42
CA TYR A 107 1.07 0.71 -12.07
C TYR A 107 1.65 -0.53 -11.37
N PHE A 108 1.88 -0.46 -10.06
CA PHE A 108 2.56 -1.52 -9.32
C PHE A 108 1.73 -2.80 -9.24
N PHE A 109 0.47 -2.72 -8.83
CA PHE A 109 -0.34 -3.92 -8.56
C PHE A 109 -1.11 -4.47 -9.75
N LYS A 110 -1.35 -3.66 -10.80
CA LYS A 110 -2.10 -4.10 -11.99
C LYS A 110 -1.22 -4.28 -13.21
N GLU A 111 -0.38 -3.30 -13.53
CA GLU A 111 0.47 -3.37 -14.72
C GLU A 111 1.70 -4.25 -14.47
N ASN A 112 2.23 -4.22 -13.25
CA ASN A 112 3.37 -5.04 -12.82
C ASN A 112 2.99 -6.12 -11.80
N GLN A 113 1.86 -6.78 -12.01
CA GLN A 113 1.26 -7.71 -11.05
C GLN A 113 2.21 -8.86 -10.65
N ALA A 114 2.97 -9.42 -11.59
CA ALA A 114 3.91 -10.51 -11.30
C ALA A 114 4.98 -10.08 -10.28
N ASP A 115 5.59 -8.91 -10.47
CA ASP A 115 6.56 -8.38 -9.51
C ASP A 115 5.90 -8.04 -8.18
N ALA A 116 4.67 -7.51 -8.18
CA ALA A 116 3.94 -7.21 -6.94
C ALA A 116 3.71 -8.47 -6.10
N VAL A 117 3.42 -9.61 -6.75
CA VAL A 117 3.29 -10.92 -6.08
C VAL A 117 4.62 -11.37 -5.49
N VAL A 118 5.70 -11.35 -6.28
CA VAL A 118 7.05 -11.76 -5.81
C VAL A 118 7.55 -10.87 -4.68
N VAL A 119 7.32 -9.56 -4.77
CA VAL A 119 7.64 -8.62 -3.69
C VAL A 119 6.84 -8.94 -2.44
N THR A 120 5.54 -9.20 -2.59
CA THR A 120 4.66 -9.56 -1.48
C THR A 120 5.11 -10.87 -0.82
N GLU A 121 5.47 -11.88 -1.62
CA GLU A 121 6.02 -13.14 -1.14
C GLU A 121 7.30 -12.91 -0.32
N ARG A 122 8.24 -12.14 -0.85
CA ARG A 122 9.48 -11.79 -0.14
C ARG A 122 9.22 -11.03 1.17
N LEU A 123 8.25 -10.12 1.21
CA LEU A 123 7.93 -9.33 2.40
C LEU A 123 7.20 -10.15 3.47
N ARG A 124 6.45 -11.19 3.07
CA ARG A 124 5.75 -12.13 3.94
C ARG A 124 6.64 -13.30 4.38
N GLY A 125 7.62 -13.66 3.56
CA GLY A 125 8.67 -14.60 3.92
C GLY A 125 9.46 -14.08 5.12
N THR A 126 9.51 -14.88 6.19
CA THR A 126 10.31 -14.59 7.38
C THR A 126 11.81 -14.88 7.08
N PRO A 127 12.77 -14.29 7.82
CA PRO A 127 14.21 -14.39 7.56
C PRO A 127 14.76 -15.82 7.55
#